data_AF-A0A6S6TTN5-F1
#
_entry.id   AF-A0A6S6TTN5-F1
#
_cell.length_a   1.000
_cell.length_b   1.000
_cell.length_c   1.000
_cell.angle_alpha   90.00
_cell.angle_beta   90.00
_cell.angle_gamma   90.00
#
_symmetry.space_group_name_H-M   'P 1'
#
loop_
_entity.id
_entity.type
_entity.pdbx_description
1 polymer ?
#
loop_
_entity_poly.entity_id
_entity_poly.type
_entity_poly.pdbx_seq_one_letter_code
_entity_poly.pdbx_strand_id
1 'polypeptide(L)'
;MKEIVGIVAIVGLISGCTPQPKPTIGLGTEIGIPQVANSAYGMKPKRYQTAIKNYFSTKLTRGESGQYKFGEPKRAYKQEGFAYGGELAWKGWLVETSVATPSRTGRYLTPRPYMVLFKGEQIVEHILGNSHKLVTKVDK
;
A
#
# COMPACT_ATOMS: atom_id res chain seq x y z
N MET A 1 -15.56 -19.65 75.32
CA MET A 1 -14.12 -19.69 75.64
C MET A 1 -13.41 -20.05 74.34
N LYS A 2 -12.73 -19.09 73.70
CA LYS A 2 -11.30 -18.76 73.89
C LYS A 2 -10.41 -19.88 73.31
N GLU A 3 -9.38 -19.71 72.48
CA GLU A 3 -8.54 -18.62 71.94
C GLU A 3 -7.78 -19.20 70.72
N ILE A 4 -7.63 -18.50 69.58
CA ILE A 4 -6.47 -17.68 69.13
C ILE A 4 -5.29 -18.47 68.50
N VAL A 5 -5.06 -18.14 67.21
CA VAL A 5 -3.77 -17.96 66.47
C VAL A 5 -2.94 -19.16 66.01
N GLY A 6 -2.51 -19.08 64.74
CA GLY A 6 -1.28 -19.74 64.29
C GLY A 6 -1.09 -19.84 62.77
N ILE A 7 -0.78 -18.71 62.12
CA ILE A 7 0.01 -18.49 60.88
C ILE A 7 0.63 -19.74 60.21
N VAL A 8 0.49 -19.88 58.87
CA VAL A 8 1.61 -19.98 57.90
C VAL A 8 1.09 -19.66 56.49
N ALA A 9 1.64 -18.60 55.89
CA ALA A 9 1.52 -18.29 54.46
C ALA A 9 2.59 -19.04 53.67
N ILE A 10 2.22 -19.70 52.57
CA ILE A 10 3.15 -20.11 51.50
C ILE A 10 2.52 -19.73 50.17
N VAL A 11 2.95 -18.60 49.62
CA VAL A 11 2.69 -18.22 48.23
C VAL A 11 3.75 -18.90 47.38
N GLY A 12 3.38 -20.01 46.74
CA GLY A 12 4.23 -20.68 45.76
C GLY A 12 4.21 -19.91 44.44
N LEU A 13 5.19 -19.01 44.25
CA LEU A 13 5.52 -18.49 42.92
C LEU A 13 6.28 -19.56 42.15
N ILE A 14 5.57 -20.34 41.34
CA ILE A 14 6.16 -21.11 40.25
C ILE A 14 6.66 -20.12 39.20
N SER A 15 7.88 -19.63 39.39
CA SER A 15 8.69 -18.98 38.37
C SER A 15 9.07 -20.02 37.32
N GLY A 16 8.15 -20.32 36.41
CA GLY A 16 8.47 -21.00 35.17
C GLY A 16 9.33 -20.08 34.31
N CYS A 17 10.64 -20.31 34.27
CA CYS A 17 11.52 -19.73 33.25
C CYS A 17 11.10 -20.26 31.89
N THR A 18 10.33 -19.48 31.13
CA THR A 18 10.22 -19.72 29.68
C THR A 18 11.54 -19.27 29.03
N PRO A 19 12.11 -20.04 28.09
CA PRO A 19 13.31 -19.62 27.39
C PRO A 19 13.02 -18.34 26.61
N GLN A 20 13.67 -17.25 27.00
CA GLN A 20 13.72 -15.97 26.30
C GLN A 20 14.24 -16.23 24.86
N PRO A 21 13.54 -15.80 23.79
CA PRO A 21 14.11 -15.84 22.46
C PRO A 21 15.33 -14.91 22.42
N LYS A 22 16.51 -15.50 22.29
CA LYS A 22 17.78 -14.82 22.08
C LYS A 22 17.66 -13.99 20.79
N PRO A 23 17.87 -12.65 20.80
CA PRO A 23 18.02 -11.91 19.56
C PRO A 23 19.28 -12.43 18.87
N THR A 24 19.09 -13.17 17.78
CA THR A 24 20.20 -13.56 16.91
C THR A 24 20.58 -12.31 16.12
N ILE A 25 21.60 -11.60 16.61
CA ILE A 25 22.30 -10.60 15.79
C ILE A 25 23.09 -11.42 14.76
N GLY A 26 22.48 -11.62 13.60
CA GLY A 26 23.14 -12.15 12.43
C GLY A 26 24.12 -11.11 11.91
N LEU A 27 25.37 -11.17 12.38
CA LEU A 27 26.49 -10.47 11.79
C LEU A 27 26.90 -11.22 10.52
N GLY A 28 26.12 -11.02 9.46
CA GLY A 28 26.48 -11.40 8.09
C GLY A 28 27.12 -10.20 7.41
N THR A 29 28.43 -10.24 7.25
CA THR A 29 29.19 -9.34 6.38
C THR A 29 28.87 -9.73 4.93
N GLU A 30 27.82 -9.18 4.37
CA GLU A 30 27.62 -9.11 2.92
C GLU A 30 27.43 -7.64 2.54
N ILE A 31 28.24 -7.20 1.58
CA ILE A 31 28.27 -5.83 1.07
C ILE A 31 26.86 -5.41 0.68
N GLY A 32 26.34 -4.40 1.38
CA GLY A 32 24.93 -4.07 1.47
C GLY A 32 24.27 -3.80 0.13
N ILE A 33 23.48 -4.77 -0.34
CA ILE A 33 22.31 -4.49 -1.15
C ILE A 33 21.12 -4.59 -0.19
N PRO A 34 20.44 -3.48 0.15
CA PRO A 34 19.33 -3.53 1.09
C PRO A 34 18.20 -4.40 0.51
N GLN A 35 17.94 -5.56 1.13
CA GLN A 35 16.70 -6.34 0.93
C GLN A 35 15.48 -5.62 1.56
N VAL A 36 15.29 -4.34 1.26
CA VAL A 36 14.19 -3.48 1.75
C VAL A 36 13.28 -3.03 0.59
N ALA A 37 13.37 -3.66 -0.58
CA ALA A 37 12.74 -3.13 -1.78
C ALA A 37 11.23 -3.45 -1.92
N ASN A 38 10.71 -4.50 -1.27
CA ASN A 38 9.31 -4.94 -1.44
C ASN A 38 8.43 -4.69 -0.19
N SER A 39 9.01 -4.71 1.02
CA SER A 39 8.26 -4.42 2.26
C SER A 39 7.75 -2.96 2.30
N ALA A 40 8.60 -2.00 1.91
CA ALA A 40 8.29 -0.59 2.12
C ALA A 40 7.21 -0.02 1.17
N TYR A 41 6.95 -0.66 0.02
CA TYR A 41 5.89 -0.25 -0.93
C TYR A 41 4.59 -1.07 -0.74
N GLY A 42 4.58 -2.01 0.21
CA GLY A 42 3.46 -2.91 0.44
C GLY A 42 3.26 -3.94 -0.68
N MET A 43 2.16 -4.70 -0.56
CA MET A 43 1.85 -5.78 -1.50
C MET A 43 1.49 -5.24 -2.89
N LYS A 44 2.04 -5.87 -3.93
CA LYS A 44 1.68 -5.60 -5.33
C LYS A 44 0.20 -5.97 -5.55
N PRO A 45 -0.62 -5.08 -6.13
CA PRO A 45 -2.01 -5.41 -6.41
C PRO A 45 -2.09 -6.48 -7.51
N LYS A 46 -2.83 -7.55 -7.25
CA LYS A 46 -3.07 -8.66 -8.17
C LYS A 46 -4.35 -8.45 -8.96
N ARG A 47 -5.40 -7.89 -8.35
CA ARG A 47 -6.72 -7.69 -8.98
C ARG A 47 -6.95 -6.24 -9.40
N TYR A 48 -5.87 -5.51 -9.71
CA TYR A 48 -5.90 -4.09 -10.03
C TYR A 48 -6.83 -3.76 -11.22
N GLN A 49 -6.87 -4.60 -12.26
CA GLN A 49 -7.72 -4.32 -13.43
C GLN A 49 -9.21 -4.25 -13.05
N THR A 50 -9.68 -5.20 -12.26
CA THR A 50 -11.06 -5.23 -11.75
C THR A 50 -11.31 -4.07 -10.79
N ALA A 51 -10.36 -3.80 -9.89
CA ALA A 51 -10.46 -2.67 -8.95
C ALA A 51 -10.58 -1.32 -9.68
N ILE A 52 -9.77 -1.10 -10.73
CA ILE A 52 -9.81 0.13 -11.55
C ILE A 52 -11.13 0.26 -12.29
N LYS A 53 -11.64 -0.82 -12.89
CA LYS A 53 -12.95 -0.81 -13.57
C LYS A 53 -14.08 -0.43 -12.60
N ASN A 54 -14.13 -1.07 -11.44
CA ASN A 54 -15.14 -0.80 -10.42
C ASN A 54 -15.01 0.62 -9.85
N TYR A 55 -13.78 1.11 -9.69
CA TYR A 55 -13.55 2.47 -9.23
C TYR A 55 -14.06 3.49 -10.27
N PHE A 56 -13.65 3.36 -11.53
CA PHE A 56 -14.05 4.33 -12.56
C PHE A 56 -15.49 4.19 -13.04
N SER A 57 -16.15 3.05 -12.85
CA SER A 57 -17.60 2.93 -13.11
C SER A 57 -18.42 3.89 -12.24
N THR A 58 -17.96 4.14 -11.01
CA THR A 58 -18.59 5.11 -10.09
C THR A 58 -18.12 6.55 -10.28
N LYS A 59 -16.94 6.77 -10.86
CA LYS A 59 -16.33 8.10 -10.99
C LYS A 59 -16.56 8.75 -12.35
N LEU A 60 -16.74 7.97 -13.40
CA LEU A 60 -16.93 8.47 -14.76
C LEU A 60 -18.33 8.17 -15.27
N THR A 61 -18.94 9.15 -15.94
CA THR A 61 -20.18 8.94 -16.67
C THR A 61 -19.97 7.85 -17.72
N ARG A 62 -20.77 6.77 -17.62
CA ARG A 62 -20.64 5.54 -18.44
C ARG A 62 -19.26 4.89 -18.34
N GLY A 63 -18.62 4.98 -17.17
CA GLY A 63 -17.36 4.30 -16.90
C GLY A 63 -17.47 2.78 -17.02
N GLU A 64 -18.61 2.20 -16.64
CA GLU A 64 -18.85 0.74 -16.75
C GLU A 64 -18.66 0.22 -18.18
N SER A 65 -19.21 0.93 -19.17
CA SER A 65 -19.12 0.58 -20.59
C SER A 65 -17.86 1.14 -21.28
N GLY A 66 -16.91 1.67 -20.50
CA GLY A 66 -15.67 2.23 -21.00
C GLY A 66 -14.72 1.16 -21.53
N GLN A 67 -13.88 1.53 -22.49
CA GLN A 67 -12.71 0.75 -22.86
C GLN A 67 -11.53 1.15 -22.00
N TYR A 68 -10.85 0.15 -21.44
CA TYR A 68 -9.74 0.34 -20.52
C TYR A 68 -8.47 -0.28 -21.10
N LYS A 69 -7.37 0.45 -21.02
CA LYS A 69 -6.02 -0.07 -21.25
C LYS A 69 -5.25 0.04 -19.94
N PHE A 70 -4.73 -1.07 -19.45
CA PHE A 70 -3.99 -1.11 -18.19
C PHE A 70 -2.50 -1.37 -18.45
N GLY A 71 -1.66 -0.59 -17.80
CA GLY A 71 -0.24 -0.89 -17.66
C GLY A 71 0.02 -1.90 -16.55
N GLU A 72 1.28 -2.28 -16.40
CA GLU A 72 1.73 -3.10 -15.28
C GLU A 72 1.84 -2.25 -14.00
N PRO A 73 1.59 -2.83 -12.81
CA PRO A 73 1.83 -2.12 -11.56
C PRO A 73 3.34 -1.88 -11.37
N LYS A 74 3.70 -0.61 -11.24
CA LYS A 74 5.06 -0.12 -10.98
C LYS A 74 5.14 0.49 -9.58
N ARG A 75 6.26 0.34 -8.90
CA ARG A 75 6.51 1.01 -7.62
C ARG A 75 6.61 2.50 -7.85
N ALA A 76 5.96 3.27 -6.99
CA ALA A 76 6.01 4.72 -7.03
C ALA A 76 5.92 5.31 -5.63
N TYR A 77 6.35 6.56 -5.53
CA TYR A 77 6.10 7.37 -4.35
C TYR A 77 5.67 8.77 -4.76
N LYS A 78 4.99 9.44 -3.83
CA LYS A 78 4.51 10.80 -3.98
C LYS A 78 5.07 11.63 -2.85
N GLN A 79 5.61 12.80 -3.17
CA GLN A 79 6.09 13.78 -2.21
C GLN A 79 4.97 14.75 -1.84
N GLU A 80 4.96 15.21 -0.60
CA GLU A 80 4.20 16.39 -0.18
C GLU A 80 4.88 17.61 -0.79
N GLY A 81 4.09 18.59 -1.24
CA GLY A 81 4.57 19.67 -2.11
C GLY A 81 5.84 20.37 -1.62
N PHE A 82 6.56 21.00 -2.55
CA PHE A 82 7.88 21.63 -2.29
C PHE A 82 7.89 22.66 -1.15
N ALA A 83 6.74 23.22 -0.77
CA ALA A 83 6.62 24.19 0.32
C ALA A 83 6.86 23.59 1.72
N TYR A 84 6.68 22.27 1.90
CA TYR A 84 6.74 21.59 3.20
C TYR A 84 7.98 20.70 3.37
N GLY A 85 9.07 20.99 2.67
CA GLY A 85 10.34 20.26 2.83
C GLY A 85 10.40 18.91 2.09
N GLY A 86 9.44 18.61 1.21
CA GLY A 86 9.50 17.44 0.31
C GLY A 86 9.30 16.10 1.01
N GLU A 87 8.60 16.08 2.14
CA GLU A 87 8.33 14.86 2.90
C GLU A 87 7.54 13.83 2.06
N LEU A 88 7.71 12.55 2.39
CA LEU A 88 7.13 11.45 1.64
C LEU A 88 5.64 11.27 1.98
N ALA A 89 4.75 11.95 1.24
CA ALA A 89 3.30 11.85 1.44
C ALA A 89 2.73 10.44 1.20
N TRP A 90 3.26 9.70 0.22
CA TRP A 90 2.77 8.36 -0.09
C TRP A 90 3.84 7.48 -0.74
N LYS A 91 3.74 6.18 -0.48
CA LYS A 91 4.60 5.14 -1.05
C LYS A 91 3.75 3.90 -1.32
N GLY A 92 3.82 3.37 -2.54
CA GLY A 92 3.03 2.21 -2.93
C GLY A 92 3.22 1.78 -4.37
N TRP A 93 2.13 1.27 -4.96
CA TRP A 93 2.10 0.82 -6.35
C TRP A 93 1.30 1.80 -7.20
N LEU A 94 1.72 2.02 -8.43
CA LEU A 94 1.07 2.88 -9.40
C LEU A 94 0.77 2.06 -10.64
N VAL A 95 -0.45 2.19 -11.15
CA VAL A 95 -0.87 1.60 -12.40
C VAL A 95 -1.26 2.72 -13.35
N GLU A 96 -0.61 2.76 -14.51
CA GLU A 96 -1.02 3.63 -15.60
C GLU A 96 -2.22 3.01 -16.30
N THR A 97 -3.28 3.78 -16.51
CA THR A 97 -4.49 3.31 -17.18
C THR A 97 -5.04 4.38 -18.10
N SER A 98 -5.52 3.99 -19.27
CA SER A 98 -6.25 4.88 -20.17
C SER A 98 -7.69 4.45 -20.28
N VAL A 99 -8.62 5.38 -20.08
CA VAL A 99 -10.07 5.11 -20.09
C VAL A 99 -10.74 5.91 -21.20
N ALA A 100 -11.43 5.23 -22.10
CA ALA A 100 -12.27 5.83 -23.13
C ALA A 100 -13.73 5.48 -22.87
N THR A 101 -14.55 6.46 -22.51
CA THR A 101 -15.99 6.24 -22.24
C THR A 101 -16.83 6.55 -23.48
N PRO A 102 -17.98 5.87 -23.66
CA PRO A 102 -18.90 6.18 -24.73
C PRO A 102 -19.66 7.49 -24.49
N SER A 103 -19.77 8.30 -25.52
CA SER A 103 -20.66 9.46 -25.58
C SER A 103 -22.13 9.04 -25.69
N ARG A 104 -23.06 10.01 -25.63
CA ARG A 104 -24.51 9.72 -25.69
C ARG A 104 -24.92 9.07 -27.02
N THR A 105 -24.15 9.31 -28.08
CA THR A 105 -24.40 8.78 -29.43
C THR A 105 -23.70 7.43 -29.67
N GLY A 106 -23.08 6.83 -28.64
CA GLY A 106 -22.39 5.54 -28.75
C GLY A 106 -20.95 5.62 -29.29
N ARG A 107 -20.48 6.79 -29.73
CA ARG A 107 -19.07 6.98 -30.12
C ARG A 107 -18.18 7.07 -28.89
N TYR A 108 -17.03 6.40 -28.91
CA TYR A 108 -16.03 6.50 -27.84
C TYR A 108 -15.36 7.88 -27.84
N LEU A 109 -15.24 8.47 -26.66
CA LEU A 109 -14.49 9.70 -26.45
C LEU A 109 -12.99 9.42 -26.50
N THR A 110 -12.20 10.49 -26.70
CA THR A 110 -10.74 10.42 -26.64
C THR A 110 -10.29 9.76 -25.33
N PRO A 111 -9.43 8.72 -25.40
CA PRO A 111 -8.92 8.04 -24.21
C PRO A 111 -8.21 9.02 -23.28
N ARG A 112 -8.61 9.04 -22.01
CA ARG A 112 -8.00 9.86 -20.98
C ARG A 112 -7.01 9.02 -20.17
N PRO A 113 -5.73 9.41 -20.08
CA PRO A 113 -4.75 8.72 -19.25
C PRO A 113 -4.95 9.07 -17.77
N TYR A 114 -4.73 8.10 -16.91
CA TYR A 114 -4.77 8.21 -15.46
C TYR A 114 -3.61 7.41 -14.85
N MET A 115 -3.07 7.93 -13.76
CA MET A 115 -2.23 7.18 -12.84
C MET A 115 -3.07 6.83 -11.61
N VAL A 116 -3.23 5.54 -11.34
CA VAL A 116 -3.98 5.05 -10.19
C VAL A 116 -3.00 4.56 -9.14
N LEU A 117 -3.07 5.14 -7.94
CA LEU A 117 -2.19 4.84 -6.82
C LEU A 117 -2.85 3.80 -5.92
N PHE A 118 -2.09 2.76 -5.57
CA PHE A 118 -2.49 1.59 -4.83
C PHE A 118 -1.68 1.39 -3.56
N LYS A 119 -2.35 0.99 -2.50
CA LYS A 119 -1.73 0.44 -1.29
C LYS A 119 -2.33 -0.94 -1.03
N GLY A 120 -1.56 -2.00 -1.34
CA GLY A 120 -2.14 -3.33 -1.45
C GLY A 120 -3.13 -3.39 -2.62
N GLU A 121 -4.34 -3.93 -2.39
CA GLU A 121 -5.42 -3.99 -3.39
C GLU A 121 -6.32 -2.74 -3.42
N GLN A 122 -6.10 -1.78 -2.52
CA GLN A 122 -6.95 -0.60 -2.39
C GLN A 122 -6.42 0.57 -3.23
N ILE A 123 -7.32 1.21 -3.96
CA ILE A 123 -7.05 2.46 -4.66
C ILE A 123 -7.11 3.60 -3.64
N VAL A 124 -5.99 4.30 -3.48
CA VAL A 124 -5.86 5.44 -2.57
C VAL A 124 -6.22 6.73 -3.29
N GLU A 125 -5.71 6.88 -4.52
CA GLU A 125 -5.84 8.11 -5.29
C GLU A 125 -5.81 7.80 -6.79
N HIS A 126 -6.37 8.69 -7.60
CA HIS A 126 -6.17 8.69 -9.04
C HIS A 126 -5.78 10.10 -9.49
N ILE A 127 -4.89 10.19 -10.46
CA ILE A 127 -4.37 11.45 -10.99
C ILE A 127 -4.59 11.41 -12.50
N LEU A 128 -5.16 12.47 -13.07
CA LEU A 128 -5.31 12.60 -14.52
C LEU A 128 -3.95 12.90 -15.17
N GLY A 129 -3.60 12.18 -16.23
CA GLY A 129 -2.34 12.31 -16.95
C GLY A 129 -1.43 11.07 -16.84
N ASN A 130 -0.34 11.09 -17.61
CA ASN A 130 0.71 10.04 -17.58
C ASN A 130 1.89 10.40 -16.64
N SER A 131 1.97 11.65 -16.20
CA SER A 131 3.03 12.17 -15.34
C SER A 131 2.49 13.24 -14.40
N HIS A 132 3.09 13.32 -13.22
CA HIS A 132 2.75 14.32 -12.21
C HIS A 132 4.02 14.75 -11.49
N LYS A 133 4.21 16.05 -11.28
CA LYS A 133 5.48 16.61 -10.75
C LYS A 133 5.90 16.02 -9.40
N LEU A 134 4.92 15.68 -8.57
CA LEU A 134 5.14 15.13 -7.23
C LEU A 134 5.20 13.61 -7.18
N VAL A 135 4.99 12.91 -8.31
CA VAL A 135 4.97 11.45 -8.36
C VAL A 135 6.21 10.95 -9.08
N THR A 136 6.98 10.11 -8.41
CA THR A 136 8.17 9.48 -8.98
C THR A 136 7.93 7.99 -9.12
N LYS A 137 8.09 7.49 -10.36
CA LYS A 137 8.07 6.06 -10.68
C LYS A 137 9.47 5.50 -10.43
N VAL A 138 9.54 4.42 -9.67
CA VAL A 138 10.80 3.78 -9.30
C VAL A 138 11.24 2.79 -10.36
N ASP A 139 10.26 2.10 -10.96
CA ASP A 139 10.50 1.12 -12.02
C ASP A 139 10.48 1.82 -13.39
N LYS A 140 11.46 1.51 -14.24
CA LYS A 140 11.56 2.01 -15.63
C LYS A 140 10.58 1.25 -16.52
#